data_AF-A0A8S9UGD8-F1
#
_entry.id   AF-A0A8S9UGD8-F1
#
_cell.length_a   1.000
_cell.length_b   1.000
_cell.length_c   1.000
_cell.angle_alpha   90.00
_cell.angle_beta   90.00
_cell.angle_gamma   90.00
#
_symmetry.space_group_name_H-M   'P 1'
#
loop_
_entity.id
_entity.type
_entity.pdbx_description
1 polymer ?
#
loop_
_entity_poly.entity_id
_entity_poly.type
_entity_poly.pdbx_seq_one_letter_code
_entity_poly.pdbx_strand_id
1 'polypeptide(L)'
;MWRRFGLLCFLLGAPLSTAASAARLQMMVSKETNSGSGANQATITAASTASSDANGGWHMKPVTSIQARVQGDAPVWSEEAQMWLSKFGDTTEAAYVNNLDTVNTASVEGALMFVQAEGINVNEQSVKCQRKNNMQYVVFYEITIVQPTYGIKYYESHTPPEYGEFVAMDGAKCTDEGSDLPEACKVYYGLDGEMDIGPMVGSNLQTSDPRAPYPGNYWFSFPNSCAQELRADKTDECRAEYPGGLCPMGVQPDGDSCTFSYKILGYLNIDDLVGITEMGYSTYKEFCEDGGVEFKASNTGSGFEVDESIDFWKKPGDEEANAKRTKKMVEMYNELASNGTSANMSPLPSIDTLTSANPKCEENSPKCASASNGCARSLYSQICMVCSSSDNCEVASSAFPDLTLPSNSSSSSSEDGSSDSSTDAGDSSTDSKTGSANALSDDSNSKTSSSRSSSSSSSAASTTKVSAVAAFAALVVSSLL
;
A
#
# COMPACT_ATOMS: atom_id res chain seq x y z
N MET A 1 4.20 -50.94 -49.94
CA MET A 1 4.70 -50.50 -51.26
C MET A 1 5.73 -49.40 -51.05
N TRP A 2 6.97 -49.63 -51.53
CA TRP A 2 8.08 -48.67 -51.68
C TRP A 2 7.67 -47.44 -52.52
N ARG A 3 8.31 -46.25 -52.49
CA ARG A 3 9.74 -45.85 -52.53
C ARG A 3 9.86 -44.45 -51.88
N ARG A 4 10.84 -44.10 -51.04
CA ARG A 4 12.28 -43.75 -51.27
C ARG A 4 12.56 -42.67 -52.33
N PHE A 5 12.99 -41.49 -51.87
CA PHE A 5 14.28 -40.88 -52.23
C PHE A 5 14.76 -40.01 -51.07
N GLY A 6 16.02 -40.21 -50.67
CA GLY A 6 16.74 -39.35 -49.74
C GLY A 6 17.89 -38.65 -50.47
N LEU A 7 18.45 -37.63 -49.83
CA LEU A 7 19.83 -37.23 -50.03
C LEU A 7 20.42 -36.83 -48.68
N LEU A 8 21.55 -37.45 -48.37
CA LEU A 8 22.34 -37.34 -47.15
C LEU A 8 23.78 -37.17 -47.64
N CYS A 9 24.46 -36.11 -47.22
CA CYS A 9 25.91 -35.97 -47.31
C CYS A 9 26.46 -35.64 -45.92
N PHE A 10 27.00 -36.69 -45.29
CA PHE A 10 28.21 -36.78 -44.46
C PHE A 10 29.29 -35.71 -44.73
N LEU A 11 30.26 -35.35 -43.87
CA LEU A 11 30.87 -35.92 -42.65
C LEU A 11 31.88 -34.90 -42.04
N LEU A 12 32.42 -35.25 -40.86
CA LEU A 12 33.62 -34.76 -40.14
C LEU A 12 33.33 -33.61 -39.15
N GLY A 13 33.63 -33.67 -37.85
CA GLY A 13 34.57 -34.51 -37.11
C GLY A 13 35.38 -33.59 -36.18
N ALA A 14 35.21 -33.75 -34.87
CA ALA A 14 35.80 -33.02 -33.71
C ALA A 14 37.36 -32.98 -33.71
N PRO A 15 38.12 -32.38 -32.72
CA PRO A 15 37.73 -32.00 -31.34
C PRO A 15 38.48 -30.81 -30.64
N LEU A 16 38.10 -30.59 -29.36
CA LEU A 16 38.94 -30.29 -28.18
C LEU A 16 39.61 -28.91 -27.92
N SER A 17 39.18 -28.34 -26.78
CA SER A 17 39.97 -27.80 -25.64
C SER A 17 40.57 -26.38 -25.63
N THR A 18 40.15 -25.67 -24.57
CA THR A 18 40.91 -24.78 -23.64
C THR A 18 41.43 -23.43 -24.10
N ALA A 19 41.00 -22.38 -23.37
CA ALA A 19 41.85 -21.50 -22.55
C ALA A 19 41.40 -20.02 -22.59
N ALA A 20 41.26 -19.49 -21.38
CA ALA A 20 41.05 -18.10 -20.99
C ALA A 20 41.85 -17.04 -21.76
N SER A 21 41.27 -15.85 -21.95
CA SER A 21 41.72 -14.66 -21.21
C SER A 21 40.89 -13.42 -21.51
N ALA A 22 40.64 -12.69 -20.42
CA ALA A 22 40.13 -11.34 -20.38
C ALA A 22 41.09 -10.36 -21.06
N ALA A 23 40.52 -9.38 -21.78
CA ALA A 23 41.23 -8.16 -22.16
C ALA A 23 40.72 -7.01 -21.29
N ARG A 24 41.51 -6.68 -20.25
CA ARG A 24 41.50 -5.39 -19.56
C ARG A 24 42.05 -4.33 -20.52
N LEU A 25 41.35 -3.21 -20.66
CA LEU A 25 41.92 -1.99 -21.20
C LEU A 25 42.45 -1.15 -20.03
N GLN A 26 43.78 -1.13 -19.87
CA GLN A 26 44.48 -0.15 -19.05
C GLN A 26 44.96 0.97 -19.97
N MET A 27 44.62 2.22 -19.66
CA MET A 27 45.45 3.37 -20.00
C MET A 27 45.97 3.97 -18.69
N MET A 28 47.28 3.82 -18.48
CA MET A 28 48.07 4.61 -17.54
C MET A 28 48.62 5.82 -18.29
N VAL A 29 48.51 7.01 -17.70
CA VAL A 29 49.51 8.08 -17.87
C VAL A 29 49.84 8.63 -16.49
N SER A 30 51.13 8.82 -16.27
CA SER A 30 51.83 8.92 -14.99
C SER A 30 51.77 10.28 -14.30
N LYS A 31 51.51 10.22 -12.99
CA LYS A 31 52.16 10.89 -11.84
C LYS A 31 53.01 12.14 -12.08
N GLU A 32 52.64 13.24 -11.40
CA GLU A 32 53.57 14.00 -10.57
C GLU A 32 52.92 14.32 -9.20
N THR A 33 53.73 14.17 -8.15
CA THR A 33 53.36 14.35 -6.76
C THR A 33 53.89 15.72 -6.32
N ASN A 34 53.02 16.60 -5.83
CA ASN A 34 53.46 17.69 -4.97
C ASN A 34 52.50 17.84 -3.79
N SER A 35 53.04 17.65 -2.60
CA SER A 35 52.35 17.80 -1.32
C SER A 35 51.98 19.25 -1.08
N GLY A 36 50.73 19.48 -0.69
CA GLY A 36 50.25 20.77 -0.19
C GLY A 36 48.97 20.59 0.60
N SER A 37 49.10 20.56 1.92
CA SER A 37 47.98 20.64 2.86
C SER A 37 47.13 21.88 2.59
N GLY A 38 45.82 21.69 2.44
CA GLY A 38 44.86 22.76 2.31
C GLY A 38 43.45 22.21 2.49
N ALA A 39 43.03 22.06 3.75
CA ALA A 39 41.66 21.74 4.10
C ALA A 39 40.76 22.91 3.69
N ASN A 40 40.07 22.80 2.56
CA ASN A 40 38.90 23.61 2.27
C ASN A 40 37.67 22.80 2.67
N GLN A 41 37.23 23.01 3.91
CA GLN A 41 35.86 22.71 4.31
C GLN A 41 34.93 23.52 3.41
N ALA A 42 34.26 22.84 2.47
CA ALA A 42 33.04 23.36 1.90
C ALA A 42 31.96 23.22 2.99
N THR A 43 31.67 24.32 3.66
CA THR A 43 30.51 24.45 4.54
C THR A 43 29.26 24.31 3.65
N ILE A 44 28.71 23.10 3.57
CA ILE A 44 27.35 22.89 3.12
C ILE A 44 26.48 23.38 4.28
N THR A 45 25.94 24.58 4.13
CA THR A 45 24.84 25.05 4.98
C THR A 45 23.62 24.23 4.58
N ALA A 46 23.49 23.02 5.12
CA ALA A 46 22.20 22.39 5.22
C ALA A 46 21.32 23.38 5.97
N ALA A 47 20.24 23.85 5.33
CA ALA A 47 19.15 24.44 6.06
C ALA A 47 18.54 23.31 6.88
N SER A 48 19.15 23.02 8.04
CA SER A 48 18.47 22.36 9.13
C SER A 48 17.35 23.30 9.52
N THR A 49 16.15 23.07 8.99
CA THR A 49 14.94 23.57 9.63
C THR A 49 14.91 22.90 10.99
N ALA A 50 15.53 23.56 11.96
CA ALA A 50 15.38 23.22 13.35
C ALA A 50 13.88 23.28 13.63
N SER A 51 13.26 22.12 13.82
CA SER A 51 12.02 21.98 14.57
C SER A 51 12.35 22.41 16.01
N SER A 52 12.42 23.72 16.24
CA SER A 52 12.63 24.28 17.56
C SER A 52 11.26 24.35 18.25
N ASP A 53 10.98 23.34 19.08
CA ASP A 53 10.18 23.42 20.31
C ASP A 53 8.75 24.01 20.23
N ALA A 54 8.14 24.16 19.06
CA ALA A 54 6.78 24.74 18.94
C ALA A 54 5.73 23.95 19.73
N ASN A 55 5.94 22.64 19.88
CA ASN A 55 5.07 21.72 20.62
C ASN A 55 5.69 21.21 21.92
N GLY A 56 6.57 22.01 22.54
CA GLY A 56 7.16 21.71 23.84
C GLY A 56 8.01 20.43 23.87
N GLY A 57 8.57 20.04 22.72
CA GLY A 57 9.34 18.81 22.55
C GLY A 57 8.52 17.52 22.64
N TRP A 58 7.19 17.60 22.48
CA TRP A 58 6.35 16.40 22.40
C TRP A 58 6.52 15.72 21.04
N HIS A 59 6.66 14.39 21.08
CA HIS A 59 6.64 13.51 19.93
C HIS A 59 5.77 12.30 20.24
N MET A 60 5.14 11.75 19.20
CA MET A 60 4.42 10.48 19.31
C MET A 60 5.37 9.39 19.82
N LYS A 61 4.92 8.58 20.77
CA LYS A 61 5.65 7.40 21.18
C LYS A 61 5.57 6.33 20.09
N PRO A 62 6.68 5.63 19.79
CA PRO A 62 6.68 4.59 18.76
C PRO A 62 5.62 3.52 18.99
N VAL A 63 4.87 3.20 17.93
CA VAL A 63 3.91 2.10 17.91
C VAL A 63 4.41 1.04 16.96
N THR A 64 4.54 -0.19 17.45
CA THR A 64 4.79 -1.38 16.64
C THR A 64 3.47 -1.98 16.17
N SER A 65 3.30 -2.05 14.86
CA SER A 65 2.12 -2.56 14.16
C SER A 65 2.52 -3.76 13.30
N ILE A 66 1.76 -4.85 13.38
CA ILE A 66 1.91 -5.98 12.47
C ILE A 66 0.87 -5.85 11.36
N GLN A 67 1.37 -5.79 10.13
CA GLN A 67 0.57 -5.55 8.94
C GLN A 67 0.92 -6.55 7.86
N ALA A 68 0.09 -6.63 6.82
CA ALA A 68 0.30 -7.53 5.71
C ALA A 68 0.06 -6.83 4.36
N ARG A 69 0.79 -7.29 3.35
CA ARG A 69 0.62 -6.85 1.97
C ARG A 69 0.48 -8.05 1.06
N VAL A 70 -0.48 -7.99 0.15
CA VAL A 70 -0.59 -9.00 -0.91
C VAL A 70 0.18 -8.53 -2.13
N GLN A 71 1.12 -9.34 -2.61
CA GLN A 71 2.00 -8.99 -3.72
C GLN A 71 2.30 -10.18 -4.62
N GLY A 72 2.85 -9.90 -5.81
CA GLY A 72 3.10 -10.92 -6.83
C GLY A 72 4.44 -11.64 -6.72
N ASP A 73 5.35 -11.14 -5.89
CA ASP A 73 6.68 -11.70 -5.67
C ASP A 73 6.94 -11.96 -4.19
N ALA A 74 7.72 -12.99 -3.90
CA ALA A 74 8.21 -13.24 -2.55
C ALA A 74 9.40 -12.31 -2.25
N PRO A 75 9.51 -11.81 -1.00
CA PRO A 75 10.70 -11.08 -0.58
C PRO A 75 11.93 -12.01 -0.60
N VAL A 76 13.11 -11.41 -0.74
CA VAL A 76 14.39 -12.12 -0.84
C VAL A 76 15.21 -11.88 0.43
N TRP A 77 15.73 -12.93 1.03
CA TRP A 77 16.62 -12.80 2.18
C TRP A 77 17.96 -12.22 1.74
N SER A 78 18.35 -11.09 2.33
CA SER A 78 19.68 -10.51 2.17
C SER A 78 20.59 -11.00 3.29
N GLU A 79 21.62 -11.77 2.94
CA GLU A 79 22.65 -12.18 3.89
C GLU A 79 23.52 -11.00 4.34
N GLU A 80 23.64 -9.95 3.53
CA GLU A 80 24.39 -8.75 3.89
C GLU A 80 23.65 -7.94 4.96
N ALA A 81 22.36 -7.67 4.72
CA ALA A 81 21.54 -6.88 5.63
C ALA A 81 20.92 -7.70 6.78
N GLN A 82 21.00 -9.03 6.71
CA GLN A 82 20.35 -9.96 7.63
C GLN A 82 18.84 -9.67 7.76
N MET A 83 18.19 -9.39 6.63
CA MET A 83 16.75 -9.12 6.57
C MET A 83 16.16 -9.48 5.19
N TRP A 84 14.84 -9.65 5.17
CA TRP A 84 14.06 -9.80 3.95
C TRP A 84 13.90 -8.44 3.25
N LEU A 85 14.22 -8.40 1.95
CA LEU A 85 14.16 -7.22 1.09
C LEU A 85 13.31 -7.49 -0.16
N SER A 86 13.05 -6.43 -0.93
CA SER A 86 12.34 -6.54 -2.20
C SER A 86 13.22 -7.33 -3.17
N LYS A 87 12.57 -8.04 -4.10
CA LYS A 87 13.27 -8.60 -5.24
C LYS A 87 13.78 -7.51 -6.20
N PHE A 88 13.21 -6.31 -6.12
CA PHE A 88 13.52 -5.18 -7.00
C PHE A 88 14.48 -4.21 -6.33
N GLY A 89 15.46 -3.71 -7.09
CA GLY A 89 16.48 -2.76 -6.62
C GLY A 89 17.88 -3.33 -6.80
N ASP A 90 18.77 -2.53 -7.42
CA ASP A 90 20.13 -2.96 -7.75
C ASP A 90 21.10 -2.91 -6.56
N THR A 91 20.70 -2.24 -5.48
CA THR A 91 21.45 -2.15 -4.21
C THR A 91 20.58 -2.60 -3.05
N THR A 92 21.22 -2.93 -1.93
CA THR A 92 20.54 -3.30 -0.68
C THR A 92 19.59 -2.19 -0.23
N GLU A 93 20.00 -0.92 -0.31
CA GLU A 93 19.17 0.24 0.03
C GLU A 93 18.00 0.41 -0.95
N ALA A 94 18.21 0.24 -2.25
CA ALA A 94 17.12 0.32 -3.23
C ALA A 94 16.10 -0.80 -3.01
N ALA A 95 16.57 -2.01 -2.69
CA ALA A 95 15.71 -3.15 -2.37
C ALA A 95 14.95 -2.99 -1.05
N TYR A 96 15.52 -2.26 -0.10
CA TYR A 96 14.81 -1.83 1.10
C TYR A 96 13.71 -0.82 0.76
N VAL A 97 14.06 0.27 0.08
CA VAL A 97 13.11 1.32 -0.29
C VAL A 97 11.93 0.77 -1.10
N ASN A 98 12.19 -0.09 -2.09
CA ASN A 98 11.16 -0.62 -2.99
C ASN A 98 10.02 -1.39 -2.30
N ASN A 99 10.19 -1.90 -1.08
CA ASN A 99 9.09 -2.59 -0.38
C ASN A 99 7.97 -1.64 0.04
N LEU A 100 8.32 -0.48 0.58
CA LEU A 100 7.37 0.51 1.11
C LEU A 100 7.52 1.87 0.42
N ASP A 101 7.89 1.89 -0.87
CA ASP A 101 7.98 3.13 -1.65
C ASP A 101 6.59 3.59 -2.11
N THR A 102 5.87 4.27 -1.21
CA THR A 102 4.50 4.78 -1.45
C THR A 102 3.54 3.64 -1.80
N VAL A 103 3.13 2.89 -0.76
CA VAL A 103 2.32 1.69 -0.93
C VAL A 103 1.18 1.65 0.08
N ASN A 104 0.17 0.85 -0.25
CA ASN A 104 -0.81 0.42 0.74
C ASN A 104 -0.44 -0.94 1.35
N THR A 105 -0.85 -1.11 2.60
CA THR A 105 -0.90 -2.37 3.33
C THR A 105 -2.29 -2.54 3.94
N ALA A 106 -2.55 -3.71 4.52
CA ALA A 106 -3.73 -3.96 5.31
C ALA A 106 -3.34 -4.47 6.71
N SER A 107 -4.29 -4.39 7.65
CA SER A 107 -4.20 -5.17 8.88
C SER A 107 -4.11 -6.66 8.53
N VAL A 108 -3.45 -7.45 9.39
CA VAL A 108 -3.41 -8.91 9.21
C VAL A 108 -4.83 -9.48 9.11
N GLU A 109 -5.76 -8.93 9.88
CA GLU A 109 -7.16 -9.30 9.89
C GLU A 109 -7.86 -9.10 8.54
N GLY A 110 -7.45 -8.07 7.80
CA GLY A 110 -8.02 -7.66 6.53
C GLY A 110 -7.24 -8.05 5.28
N ALA A 111 -6.06 -8.68 5.42
CA ALA A 111 -5.14 -8.93 4.31
C ALA A 111 -5.77 -9.70 3.13
N LEU A 112 -6.70 -10.60 3.42
CA LEU A 112 -7.39 -11.41 2.40
C LEU A 112 -8.58 -10.71 1.76
N MET A 113 -9.00 -9.54 2.25
CA MET A 113 -10.10 -8.78 1.67
C MET A 113 -9.80 -8.45 0.20
N PHE A 114 -8.62 -7.89 -0.10
CA PHE A 114 -8.24 -7.51 -1.46
C PHE A 114 -8.15 -8.74 -2.39
N VAL A 115 -7.65 -9.87 -1.86
CA VAL A 115 -7.63 -11.14 -2.60
C VAL A 115 -9.04 -11.54 -3.02
N GLN A 116 -9.98 -11.55 -2.07
CA GLN A 116 -11.35 -12.02 -2.28
C GLN A 116 -12.19 -11.03 -3.12
N ALA A 117 -12.14 -9.74 -2.78
CA ALA A 117 -13.00 -8.72 -3.36
C ALA A 117 -12.60 -8.34 -4.80
N GLU A 118 -11.29 -8.48 -5.13
CA GLU A 118 -10.76 -7.97 -6.40
C GLU A 118 -9.74 -8.89 -7.08
N GLY A 119 -9.10 -9.79 -6.33
CA GLY A 119 -7.94 -10.54 -6.82
C GLY A 119 -8.25 -11.80 -7.62
N ILE A 120 -9.30 -12.53 -7.22
CA ILE A 120 -9.50 -13.94 -7.62
C ILE A 120 -10.73 -14.21 -8.48
N ASN A 121 -11.66 -13.25 -8.60
CA ASN A 121 -12.90 -13.48 -9.36
C ASN A 121 -12.59 -13.66 -10.85
N VAL A 122 -12.78 -14.88 -11.37
CA VAL A 122 -12.48 -15.21 -12.77
C VAL A 122 -13.29 -14.39 -13.77
N ASN A 123 -14.43 -13.84 -13.36
CA ASN A 123 -15.26 -12.95 -14.20
C ASN A 123 -14.64 -11.55 -14.38
N GLU A 124 -13.66 -11.18 -13.54
CA GLU A 124 -13.02 -9.85 -13.52
C GLU A 124 -11.53 -9.92 -13.95
N GLN A 125 -11.05 -11.08 -14.38
CA GLN A 125 -9.67 -11.24 -14.84
C GLN A 125 -9.41 -10.50 -16.16
N SER A 126 -8.37 -9.68 -16.17
CA SER A 126 -7.84 -9.07 -17.40
C SER A 126 -7.03 -10.08 -18.24
N VAL A 127 -6.38 -11.04 -17.58
CA VAL A 127 -5.62 -12.13 -18.21
C VAL A 127 -6.10 -13.46 -17.64
N LYS A 128 -6.51 -14.36 -18.54
CA LYS A 128 -6.98 -15.70 -18.16
C LYS A 128 -5.93 -16.45 -17.33
N CYS A 129 -6.38 -17.07 -16.24
CA CYS A 129 -5.52 -17.86 -15.34
C CYS A 129 -4.39 -17.06 -14.69
N GLN A 130 -4.63 -15.77 -14.47
CA GLN A 130 -3.80 -14.91 -13.63
C GLN A 130 -4.68 -14.18 -12.63
N ARG A 131 -4.29 -14.20 -11.34
CA ARG A 131 -4.88 -13.31 -10.35
C ARG A 131 -4.54 -11.86 -10.70
N LYS A 132 -5.39 -10.91 -10.31
CA LYS A 132 -5.14 -9.48 -10.49
C LYS A 132 -3.74 -9.14 -9.98
N ASN A 133 -3.02 -8.27 -10.68
CA ASN A 133 -1.66 -7.82 -10.32
C ASN A 133 -0.65 -8.96 -10.03
N ASN A 134 -0.87 -10.15 -10.58
CA ASN A 134 -0.06 -11.35 -10.34
C ASN A 134 0.03 -11.76 -8.86
N MET A 135 -0.97 -11.45 -8.03
CA MET A 135 -0.97 -11.75 -6.59
C MET A 135 -0.63 -13.22 -6.31
N GLN A 136 0.40 -13.46 -5.49
CA GLN A 136 0.89 -14.80 -5.16
C GLN A 136 1.22 -14.95 -3.67
N TYR A 137 1.56 -13.87 -2.98
CA TYR A 137 2.07 -13.94 -1.62
C TYR A 137 1.36 -12.98 -0.69
N VAL A 138 1.13 -13.41 0.55
CA VAL A 138 0.82 -12.53 1.69
C VAL A 138 2.13 -12.32 2.45
N VAL A 139 2.65 -11.09 2.46
CA VAL A 139 3.90 -10.74 3.13
C VAL A 139 3.57 -10.02 4.43
N PHE A 140 4.19 -10.45 5.53
CA PHE A 140 3.95 -9.91 6.87
C PHE A 140 5.06 -8.97 7.28
N TYR A 141 4.68 -7.81 7.80
CA TYR A 141 5.56 -6.73 8.21
C TYR A 141 5.38 -6.46 9.70
N GLU A 142 6.48 -6.27 10.39
CA GLU A 142 6.54 -5.50 11.64
C GLU A 142 6.95 -4.08 11.28
N ILE A 143 6.09 -3.11 11.57
CA ILE A 143 6.28 -1.71 11.23
C ILE A 143 6.29 -0.90 12.52
N THR A 144 7.33 -0.09 12.72
CA THR A 144 7.36 0.91 13.79
C THR A 144 6.92 2.24 13.21
N ILE A 145 5.96 2.90 13.86
CA ILE A 145 5.36 4.15 13.39
C ILE A 145 5.52 5.22 14.47
N VAL A 146 6.03 6.39 14.07
CA VAL A 146 6.03 7.64 14.82
C VAL A 146 5.55 8.73 13.87
N GLN A 147 4.29 9.16 14.03
CA GLN A 147 3.72 10.18 13.15
C GLN A 147 4.36 11.54 13.39
N PRO A 148 4.42 12.40 12.35
CA PRO A 148 4.75 13.80 12.54
C PRO A 148 3.82 14.47 13.55
N THR A 149 4.37 15.29 14.44
CA THR A 149 3.58 16.00 15.46
C THR A 149 2.51 16.90 14.83
N TYR A 150 2.81 17.53 13.70
CA TYR A 150 1.83 18.29 12.92
C TYR A 150 0.71 17.42 12.37
N GLY A 151 1.03 16.21 11.90
CA GLY A 151 0.03 15.23 11.46
C GLY A 151 -0.92 14.81 12.58
N ILE A 152 -0.40 14.54 13.79
CA ILE A 152 -1.23 14.23 14.97
C ILE A 152 -2.20 15.37 15.28
N LYS A 153 -1.75 16.62 15.18
CA LYS A 153 -2.62 17.79 15.39
C LYS A 153 -3.64 17.96 14.27
N TYR A 154 -3.22 17.84 13.02
CA TYR A 154 -4.08 18.03 11.85
C TYR A 154 -5.24 17.04 11.82
N TYR A 155 -4.96 15.77 12.15
CA TYR A 155 -5.95 14.69 12.17
C TYR A 155 -6.47 14.35 13.57
N GLU A 156 -6.45 15.28 14.53
CA GLU A 156 -6.85 15.00 15.93
C GLU A 156 -8.29 14.49 16.07
N SER A 157 -9.17 14.83 15.12
CA SER A 157 -10.56 14.36 15.06
C SER A 157 -10.77 13.06 14.29
N HIS A 158 -9.75 12.59 13.56
CA HIS A 158 -9.85 11.43 12.66
C HIS A 158 -10.24 10.14 13.41
N THR A 159 -10.76 9.18 12.65
CA THR A 159 -11.02 7.83 13.13
C THR A 159 -10.47 6.82 12.11
N PRO A 160 -9.50 5.97 12.49
CA PRO A 160 -8.94 5.80 13.83
C PRO A 160 -8.07 6.98 14.30
N PRO A 161 -7.99 7.26 15.62
CA PRO A 161 -7.02 8.21 16.17
C PRO A 161 -5.57 7.77 15.85
N GLU A 162 -4.62 8.71 15.92
CA GLU A 162 -3.18 8.51 15.60
C GLU A 162 -2.83 8.35 14.12
N TYR A 163 -3.80 8.38 13.21
CA TYR A 163 -3.56 8.21 11.77
C TYR A 163 -4.13 9.36 10.97
N GLY A 164 -3.58 9.58 9.78
CA GLY A 164 -4.20 10.42 8.76
C GLY A 164 -5.30 9.67 8.00
N GLU A 165 -5.91 10.33 7.03
CA GLU A 165 -6.82 9.66 6.11
C GLU A 165 -6.07 8.65 5.22
N PHE A 166 -6.68 7.49 4.99
CA PHE A 166 -6.18 6.51 4.04
C PHE A 166 -6.18 7.09 2.62
N VAL A 167 -5.01 7.06 1.99
CA VAL A 167 -4.82 7.43 0.58
C VAL A 167 -4.51 6.18 -0.22
N ALA A 168 -5.31 5.87 -1.24
CA ALA A 168 -4.97 4.79 -2.17
C ALA A 168 -3.65 5.13 -2.90
N MET A 169 -2.81 4.12 -3.10
CA MET A 169 -1.47 4.29 -3.66
C MET A 169 -1.19 3.27 -4.76
N ASP A 170 -1.26 3.73 -6.00
CA ASP A 170 -1.04 2.93 -7.20
C ASP A 170 0.26 3.35 -7.90
N GLY A 171 1.06 2.38 -8.33
CA GLY A 171 2.28 2.67 -9.11
C GLY A 171 3.38 3.44 -8.35
N ALA A 172 3.41 3.36 -7.02
CA ALA A 172 4.25 4.17 -6.11
C ALA A 172 3.84 5.64 -6.00
N LYS A 173 2.61 5.97 -6.36
CA LYS A 173 2.06 7.32 -6.30
C LYS A 173 0.78 7.31 -5.50
N CYS A 174 0.42 8.41 -4.84
CA CYS A 174 -0.97 8.64 -4.45
C CYS A 174 -1.88 8.54 -5.68
N THR A 175 -2.93 7.73 -5.59
CA THR A 175 -3.93 7.60 -6.64
C THR A 175 -4.66 8.93 -6.83
N ASP A 176 -4.82 9.36 -8.09
CA ASP A 176 -5.51 10.61 -8.41
C ASP A 176 -7.00 10.53 -8.07
N GLU A 177 -7.56 11.65 -7.60
CA GLU A 177 -8.99 11.89 -7.51
C GLU A 177 -9.43 12.71 -8.73
N GLY A 178 -9.93 12.01 -9.75
CA GLY A 178 -10.23 12.63 -11.03
C GLY A 178 -8.96 12.98 -11.79
N SER A 179 -8.62 14.27 -11.88
CA SER A 179 -7.42 14.76 -12.59
C SER A 179 -6.38 15.41 -11.67
N ASP A 180 -6.53 15.24 -10.35
CA ASP A 180 -5.72 15.90 -9.34
C ASP A 180 -5.42 14.93 -8.19
N LEU A 181 -4.45 15.26 -7.34
CA LEU A 181 -4.16 14.50 -6.13
C LEU A 181 -5.23 14.76 -5.07
N PRO A 182 -5.59 13.77 -4.23
CA PRO A 182 -6.46 14.00 -3.09
C PRO A 182 -5.78 14.95 -2.09
N GLU A 183 -6.57 15.78 -1.40
CA GLU A 183 -6.09 16.73 -0.39
C GLU A 183 -5.19 16.06 0.66
N ALA A 184 -5.59 14.86 1.12
CA ALA A 184 -4.82 14.06 2.06
C ALA A 184 -3.42 13.67 1.58
N CYS A 185 -3.16 13.65 0.25
CA CYS A 185 -1.82 13.49 -0.29
C CYS A 185 -1.06 14.83 -0.38
N LYS A 186 -1.75 15.91 -0.73
CA LYS A 186 -1.14 17.25 -0.86
C LYS A 186 -0.55 17.74 0.44
N VAL A 187 -1.21 17.46 1.56
CA VAL A 187 -0.74 17.87 2.89
C VAL A 187 0.58 17.21 3.31
N TYR A 188 1.01 16.11 2.68
CA TYR A 188 2.30 15.49 3.00
C TYR A 188 3.48 16.42 2.77
N TYR A 189 3.36 17.36 1.82
CA TYR A 189 4.42 18.27 1.39
C TYR A 189 3.97 19.73 1.25
N GLY A 190 2.73 20.05 1.67
CA GLY A 190 2.13 21.36 1.45
C GLY A 190 1.99 21.74 -0.02
N LEU A 191 1.61 20.77 -0.87
CA LEU A 191 1.38 21.02 -2.30
C LEU A 191 0.19 21.96 -2.50
N ASP A 192 0.23 22.77 -3.56
CA ASP A 192 -0.86 23.69 -3.94
C ASP A 192 -1.29 24.70 -2.85
N GLY A 193 -0.39 25.00 -1.90
CA GLY A 193 -0.68 25.91 -0.79
C GLY A 193 -1.36 25.23 0.40
N GLU A 194 -1.52 23.90 0.37
CA GLU A 194 -1.96 23.12 1.51
C GLU A 194 -0.93 23.16 2.65
N MET A 195 -1.36 22.73 3.82
CA MET A 195 -0.49 22.64 4.99
C MET A 195 0.52 21.50 4.84
N ASP A 196 1.80 21.78 5.07
CA ASP A 196 2.83 20.75 5.14
C ASP A 196 2.85 20.11 6.54
N ILE A 197 2.16 18.98 6.69
CA ILE A 197 2.10 18.22 7.95
C ILE A 197 3.18 17.12 8.03
N GLY A 198 3.99 16.97 6.99
CA GLY A 198 4.92 15.86 6.81
C GLY A 198 4.26 14.54 6.36
N PRO A 199 5.07 13.52 6.03
CA PRO A 199 4.61 12.25 5.48
C PRO A 199 3.91 11.39 6.53
N MET A 200 2.61 11.60 6.71
CA MET A 200 1.80 10.89 7.72
C MET A 200 1.25 9.55 7.19
N VAL A 201 1.37 8.49 7.99
CA VAL A 201 0.73 7.20 7.68
C VAL A 201 -0.79 7.36 7.82
N GLY A 202 -1.52 7.06 6.76
CA GLY A 202 -2.98 7.10 6.75
C GLY A 202 -3.60 5.76 7.15
N SER A 203 -4.82 5.78 7.68
CA SER A 203 -5.59 4.55 7.92
C SER A 203 -7.09 4.80 7.96
N ASN A 204 -7.86 3.89 7.35
CA ASN A 204 -9.32 3.84 7.42
C ASN A 204 -9.81 2.40 7.63
N LEU A 205 -10.96 2.27 8.29
CA LEU A 205 -11.67 1.00 8.44
C LEU A 205 -12.32 0.59 7.10
N GLN A 206 -12.10 -0.65 6.68
CA GLN A 206 -12.56 -1.23 5.41
C GLN A 206 -13.44 -2.48 5.62
N THR A 207 -14.05 -2.62 6.79
CA THR A 207 -14.84 -3.81 7.17
C THR A 207 -16.20 -3.91 6.47
N SER A 208 -16.66 -2.83 5.82
CA SER A 208 -18.04 -2.72 5.30
C SER A 208 -18.20 -3.13 3.84
N ASP A 209 -17.12 -3.54 3.15
CA ASP A 209 -17.25 -4.03 1.77
C ASP A 209 -18.07 -5.33 1.76
N PRO A 210 -19.27 -5.33 1.16
CA PRO A 210 -20.16 -6.48 1.23
C PRO A 210 -19.67 -7.69 0.40
N ARG A 211 -18.65 -7.49 -0.46
CA ARG A 211 -17.98 -8.58 -1.20
C ARG A 211 -17.07 -9.41 -0.31
N ALA A 212 -16.52 -8.78 0.73
CA ALA A 212 -15.52 -9.37 1.61
C ALA A 212 -15.48 -8.65 2.98
N PRO A 213 -16.52 -8.78 3.81
CA PRO A 213 -16.54 -8.15 5.12
C PRO A 213 -15.59 -8.89 6.07
N TYR A 214 -14.37 -8.41 6.18
CA TYR A 214 -13.36 -8.90 7.12
C TYR A 214 -13.38 -8.05 8.39
N PRO A 215 -13.78 -8.61 9.55
CA PRO A 215 -13.83 -7.86 10.81
C PRO A 215 -12.45 -7.29 11.18
N GLY A 216 -12.40 -6.02 11.57
CA GLY A 216 -11.13 -5.37 11.93
C GLY A 216 -10.18 -5.14 10.74
N ASN A 217 -10.70 -5.18 9.51
CA ASN A 217 -9.96 -4.80 8.32
C ASN A 217 -9.70 -3.29 8.32
N TYR A 218 -8.44 -2.90 8.47
CA TYR A 218 -7.97 -1.54 8.23
C TYR A 218 -6.99 -1.56 7.08
N TRP A 219 -7.09 -0.55 6.22
CA TRP A 219 -6.06 -0.29 5.22
C TRP A 219 -5.20 0.87 5.67
N PHE A 220 -3.95 0.86 5.21
CA PHE A 220 -2.97 1.88 5.56
C PHE A 220 -2.30 2.42 4.32
N SER A 221 -1.91 3.69 4.36
CA SER A 221 -1.16 4.35 3.31
C SER A 221 0.19 4.81 3.86
N PHE A 222 1.27 4.40 3.20
CA PHE A 222 2.64 4.68 3.63
C PHE A 222 3.32 5.61 2.63
N PRO A 223 3.21 6.93 2.78
CA PRO A 223 3.83 7.88 1.85
C PRO A 223 5.36 7.84 2.01
N ASN A 224 6.04 7.48 0.92
CA ASN A 224 7.49 7.63 0.84
C ASN A 224 7.85 8.80 -0.08
N SER A 225 9.14 9.07 -0.27
CA SER A 225 9.59 10.27 -0.98
C SER A 225 8.98 10.39 -2.36
N CYS A 226 8.68 11.64 -2.75
CA CYS A 226 8.08 11.97 -4.03
C CYS A 226 6.75 11.20 -4.25
N ALA A 227 5.87 11.14 -3.25
CA ALA A 227 4.60 10.37 -3.30
C ALA A 227 3.61 10.84 -4.38
N GLN A 228 3.82 12.01 -4.96
CA GLN A 228 3.02 12.57 -6.06
C GLN A 228 3.46 12.10 -7.44
N GLU A 229 4.58 11.38 -7.58
CA GLU A 229 5.06 10.88 -8.87
C GLU A 229 4.98 9.35 -8.96
N LEU A 230 4.81 8.85 -10.18
CA LEU A 230 4.91 7.42 -10.47
C LEU A 230 6.34 6.93 -10.25
N ARG A 231 6.49 5.64 -9.93
CA ARG A 231 7.81 5.02 -9.62
C ARG A 231 8.92 5.41 -10.59
N ALA A 232 8.64 5.40 -11.89
CA ALA A 232 9.63 5.68 -12.93
C ALA A 232 10.09 7.15 -12.94
N ASP A 233 9.28 8.06 -12.39
CA ASP A 233 9.49 9.51 -12.41
C ASP A 233 10.05 10.04 -11.08
N LYS A 234 10.22 9.17 -10.07
CA LYS A 234 10.82 9.53 -8.76
C LYS A 234 12.34 9.67 -8.83
N THR A 235 12.81 10.79 -9.38
CA THR A 235 14.25 11.11 -9.44
C THR A 235 14.83 11.42 -8.05
N ASP A 236 16.16 11.36 -7.94
CA ASP A 236 16.86 11.72 -6.69
C ASP A 236 16.57 13.17 -6.29
N GLU A 237 16.43 14.08 -7.27
CA GLU A 237 16.04 15.46 -7.02
C GLU A 237 14.63 15.57 -6.44
N CYS A 238 13.65 14.85 -7.02
CA CYS A 238 12.29 14.85 -6.48
C CYS A 238 12.25 14.26 -5.06
N ARG A 239 13.00 13.19 -4.81
CA ARG A 239 13.06 12.56 -3.48
C ARG A 239 13.75 13.43 -2.45
N ALA A 240 14.69 14.29 -2.86
CA ALA A 240 15.32 15.27 -2.00
C ALA A 240 14.44 16.48 -1.71
N GLU A 241 13.64 16.92 -2.71
CA GLU A 241 12.67 18.00 -2.56
C GLU A 241 11.48 17.58 -1.70
N TYR A 242 10.99 16.35 -1.88
CA TYR A 242 9.83 15.78 -1.21
C TYR A 242 10.23 14.53 -0.42
N PRO A 243 10.79 14.68 0.79
CA PRO A 243 11.28 13.56 1.60
C PRO A 243 10.14 12.63 2.04
N GLY A 244 10.45 11.35 2.24
CA GLY A 244 9.46 10.32 2.56
C GLY A 244 9.33 10.01 4.03
N GLY A 245 8.29 9.25 4.39
CA GLY A 245 8.14 8.72 5.73
C GLY A 245 9.02 7.49 6.02
N LEU A 246 9.52 6.79 5.01
CA LEU A 246 10.35 5.60 5.23
C LEU A 246 11.74 6.00 5.74
N CYS A 247 12.08 5.56 6.94
CA CYS A 247 13.41 5.75 7.52
C CYS A 247 14.49 5.02 6.72
N PRO A 248 15.73 5.54 6.68
CA PRO A 248 16.85 4.78 6.17
C PRO A 248 16.97 3.41 6.85
N MET A 249 17.49 2.41 6.12
CA MET A 249 17.62 1.05 6.63
C MET A 249 18.40 1.03 7.97
N GLY A 250 17.80 0.45 9.01
CA GLY A 250 18.38 0.38 10.35
C GLY A 250 18.16 1.61 11.24
N VAL A 251 17.50 2.65 10.74
CA VAL A 251 17.15 3.86 11.51
C VAL A 251 15.73 3.72 12.06
N GLN A 252 15.54 4.11 13.33
CA GLN A 252 14.23 4.14 13.98
C GLN A 252 13.52 5.47 13.68
N PRO A 253 12.19 5.46 13.49
CA PRO A 253 11.44 6.69 13.26
C PRO A 253 11.43 7.57 14.50
N ASP A 254 11.45 8.88 14.26
CA ASP A 254 11.39 9.94 15.26
C ASP A 254 10.19 10.89 15.03
N GLY A 255 9.51 10.77 13.88
CA GLY A 255 8.41 11.64 13.49
C GLY A 255 8.85 12.97 12.88
N ASP A 256 10.15 13.26 12.86
CA ASP A 256 10.72 14.49 12.31
C ASP A 256 11.51 14.20 11.02
N SER A 257 12.50 13.32 11.13
CA SER A 257 13.37 12.90 10.04
C SER A 257 12.70 11.86 9.16
N CYS A 258 11.90 10.98 9.77
CA CYS A 258 11.12 9.94 9.11
C CYS A 258 10.03 9.41 10.06
N THR A 259 9.01 8.80 9.46
CA THR A 259 7.75 8.45 10.13
C THR A 259 7.63 6.97 10.44
N PHE A 260 8.21 6.11 9.61
CA PHE A 260 8.09 4.67 9.79
C PHE A 260 9.34 3.92 9.37
N SER A 261 9.59 2.82 10.05
CA SER A 261 10.55 1.81 9.62
C SER A 261 9.86 0.45 9.61
N TYR A 262 10.43 -0.51 8.90
CA TYR A 262 9.85 -1.85 8.82
C TYR A 262 10.90 -2.95 8.84
N LYS A 263 10.42 -4.13 9.23
CA LYS A 263 11.04 -5.42 8.99
C LYS A 263 9.99 -6.36 8.41
N ILE A 264 10.33 -7.06 7.33
CA ILE A 264 9.51 -8.19 6.87
C ILE A 264 9.78 -9.38 7.79
N LEU A 265 8.71 -9.95 8.35
CA LEU A 265 8.78 -11.13 9.22
C LEU A 265 8.85 -12.43 8.42
N GLY A 266 8.22 -12.45 7.25
CA GLY A 266 8.11 -13.61 6.39
C GLY A 266 6.95 -13.45 5.41
N TYR A 267 6.57 -14.55 4.76
CA TYR A 267 5.49 -14.55 3.77
C TYR A 267 4.80 -15.92 3.69
N LEU A 268 3.59 -15.93 3.12
CA LEU A 268 2.85 -17.12 2.74
C LEU A 268 2.58 -17.12 1.24
N ASN A 269 2.69 -18.28 0.59
CA ASN A 269 2.13 -18.47 -0.74
C ASN A 269 0.61 -18.65 -0.65
N ILE A 270 -0.16 -17.91 -1.45
CA ILE A 270 -1.62 -17.99 -1.46
C ILE A 270 -2.09 -19.36 -1.94
N ASP A 271 -1.40 -19.99 -2.88
CA ASP A 271 -1.79 -21.31 -3.41
C ASP A 271 -1.74 -22.39 -2.32
N ASP A 272 -0.75 -22.31 -1.42
CA ASP A 272 -0.67 -23.17 -0.24
C ASP A 272 -1.80 -22.87 0.75
N LEU A 273 -2.04 -21.58 1.05
CA LEU A 273 -3.06 -21.15 1.99
C LEU A 273 -4.48 -21.63 1.60
N VAL A 274 -4.81 -21.47 0.33
CA VAL A 274 -6.15 -21.79 -0.20
C VAL A 274 -6.31 -23.28 -0.53
N GLY A 275 -5.22 -24.06 -0.51
CA GLY A 275 -5.22 -25.51 -0.71
C GLY A 275 -5.08 -25.95 -2.16
N ILE A 276 -4.68 -25.07 -3.08
CA ILE A 276 -4.42 -25.45 -4.49
C ILE A 276 -3.27 -26.47 -4.56
N THR A 277 -2.24 -26.31 -3.72
CA THR A 277 -1.12 -27.26 -3.69
C THR A 277 -1.50 -28.61 -3.09
N GLU A 278 -2.43 -28.64 -2.13
CA GLU A 278 -3.02 -29.87 -1.60
C GLU A 278 -3.87 -30.62 -2.64
N MET A 279 -4.41 -29.91 -3.63
CA MET A 279 -5.12 -30.51 -4.77
C MET A 279 -4.17 -31.12 -5.83
N GLY A 280 -2.85 -31.00 -5.64
CA GLY A 280 -1.84 -31.60 -6.51
C GLY A 280 -1.28 -30.67 -7.60
N TYR A 281 -1.61 -29.37 -7.57
CA TYR A 281 -1.10 -28.38 -8.53
C TYR A 281 0.05 -27.57 -7.92
N SER A 282 1.04 -27.21 -8.71
CA SER A 282 2.17 -26.40 -8.22
C SER A 282 1.82 -24.92 -8.11
N THR A 283 0.85 -24.45 -8.91
CA THR A 283 0.45 -23.04 -8.98
C THR A 283 -1.03 -22.89 -9.34
N TYR A 284 -1.63 -21.74 -8.99
CA TYR A 284 -2.97 -21.36 -9.48
C TYR A 284 -3.08 -21.43 -11.00
N LYS A 285 -2.03 -21.04 -11.72
CA LYS A 285 -2.03 -21.09 -13.19
C LYS A 285 -2.26 -22.50 -13.71
N GLU A 286 -1.55 -23.48 -13.15
CA GLU A 286 -1.69 -24.90 -13.52
C GLU A 286 -3.10 -25.41 -13.21
N PHE A 287 -3.60 -25.12 -12.01
CA PHE A 287 -4.98 -25.46 -11.60
C PHE A 287 -6.03 -24.88 -12.56
N CYS A 288 -5.90 -23.61 -12.93
CA CYS A 288 -6.83 -22.94 -13.83
C CYS A 288 -6.73 -23.45 -15.28
N GLU A 289 -5.53 -23.73 -15.78
CA GLU A 289 -5.32 -24.26 -17.12
C GLU A 289 -5.89 -25.68 -17.29
N ASP A 290 -5.96 -26.47 -16.21
CA ASP A 290 -6.64 -27.77 -16.17
C ASP A 290 -8.17 -27.67 -15.97
N GLY A 291 -8.71 -26.44 -15.96
CA GLY A 291 -10.14 -26.17 -15.85
C GLY A 291 -10.65 -25.93 -14.43
N GLY A 292 -9.75 -25.83 -13.45
CA GLY A 292 -10.07 -25.45 -12.08
C GLY A 292 -10.56 -24.00 -11.95
N VAL A 293 -11.51 -23.78 -11.03
CA VAL A 293 -12.05 -22.45 -10.72
C VAL A 293 -11.79 -22.14 -9.25
N GLU A 294 -10.93 -21.17 -8.99
CA GLU A 294 -10.67 -20.73 -7.60
C GLU A 294 -11.88 -20.00 -7.03
N PHE A 295 -12.38 -19.00 -7.77
CA PHE A 295 -13.54 -18.23 -7.37
C PHE A 295 -14.23 -17.61 -8.59
N LYS A 296 -15.54 -17.83 -8.70
CA LYS A 296 -16.40 -17.28 -9.73
C LYS A 296 -17.69 -16.79 -9.11
N ALA A 297 -17.91 -15.48 -9.20
CA ALA A 297 -19.08 -14.85 -8.65
C ALA A 297 -19.55 -13.66 -9.49
N SER A 298 -20.83 -13.33 -9.37
CA SER A 298 -21.40 -12.08 -9.87
C SER A 298 -21.45 -11.06 -8.73
N ASN A 299 -20.91 -9.85 -8.97
CA ASN A 299 -21.02 -8.73 -8.04
C ASN A 299 -22.40 -8.08 -8.18
N THR A 300 -23.17 -8.04 -7.09
CA THR A 300 -24.54 -7.49 -7.06
C THR A 300 -24.60 -6.05 -6.55
N GLY A 301 -23.46 -5.46 -6.20
CA GLY A 301 -23.37 -4.18 -5.47
C GLY A 301 -23.63 -4.32 -3.96
N SER A 302 -24.32 -5.39 -3.54
CA SER A 302 -24.52 -5.75 -2.12
C SER A 302 -23.75 -7.02 -1.74
N GLY A 303 -22.70 -7.36 -2.50
CA GLY A 303 -21.84 -8.52 -2.27
C GLY A 303 -21.73 -9.44 -3.49
N PHE A 304 -21.34 -10.69 -3.26
CA PHE A 304 -21.15 -11.70 -4.30
C PHE A 304 -22.25 -12.77 -4.28
N GLU A 305 -22.82 -13.04 -5.45
CA GLU A 305 -23.53 -14.29 -5.74
C GLU A 305 -22.53 -15.29 -6.32
N VAL A 306 -22.18 -16.32 -5.54
CA VAL A 306 -21.13 -17.29 -5.91
C VAL A 306 -21.71 -18.37 -6.82
N ASP A 307 -21.12 -18.52 -8.01
CA ASP A 307 -21.41 -19.61 -8.95
C ASP A 307 -20.59 -20.86 -8.60
N GLU A 308 -19.28 -20.66 -8.40
CA GLU A 308 -18.31 -21.72 -8.16
C GLU A 308 -17.14 -21.18 -7.34
N SER A 309 -16.66 -21.96 -6.38
CA SER A 309 -15.50 -21.60 -5.57
C SER A 309 -14.86 -22.84 -4.94
N ILE A 310 -13.55 -22.82 -4.75
CA ILE A 310 -12.90 -23.77 -3.84
C ILE A 310 -13.41 -23.59 -2.40
N ASP A 311 -13.23 -24.63 -1.58
CA ASP A 311 -13.76 -24.66 -0.21
C ASP A 311 -13.31 -23.47 0.64
N PHE A 312 -12.07 -23.01 0.44
CA PHE A 312 -11.52 -21.87 1.16
C PHE A 312 -12.37 -20.61 0.98
N TRP A 313 -12.93 -20.33 -0.20
CA TRP A 313 -13.64 -19.08 -0.52
C TRP A 313 -15.18 -19.14 -0.36
N LYS A 314 -15.73 -20.25 0.15
CA LYS A 314 -17.18 -20.40 0.37
C LYS A 314 -17.76 -19.40 1.38
N LYS A 315 -18.88 -18.76 1.06
CA LYS A 315 -19.52 -17.70 1.88
C LYS A 315 -18.62 -16.45 2.00
N PRO A 316 -18.39 -15.73 0.89
CA PRO A 316 -17.52 -14.56 0.87
C PRO A 316 -18.09 -13.38 1.69
N GLY A 317 -19.42 -13.23 1.73
CA GLY A 317 -20.13 -12.18 2.49
C GLY A 317 -20.36 -12.49 3.98
N ASP A 318 -19.79 -13.59 4.50
CA ASP A 318 -19.98 -14.01 5.91
C ASP A 318 -18.75 -13.64 6.75
N GLU A 319 -18.93 -12.73 7.71
CA GLU A 319 -17.86 -12.23 8.57
C GLU A 319 -17.17 -13.33 9.39
N GLU A 320 -17.92 -14.34 9.84
CA GLU A 320 -17.36 -15.45 10.63
C GLU A 320 -16.49 -16.36 9.74
N ALA A 321 -16.92 -16.60 8.50
CA ALA A 321 -16.13 -17.31 7.50
C ALA A 321 -14.83 -16.55 7.16
N ASN A 322 -14.92 -15.22 7.00
CA ASN A 322 -13.76 -14.36 6.74
C ASN A 322 -12.79 -14.36 7.93
N ALA A 323 -13.30 -14.23 9.16
CA ALA A 323 -12.47 -14.33 10.36
C ALA A 323 -11.78 -15.71 10.49
N LYS A 324 -12.45 -16.80 10.11
CA LYS A 324 -11.84 -18.15 10.06
C LYS A 324 -10.73 -18.27 9.02
N ARG A 325 -10.86 -17.62 7.86
CA ARG A 325 -9.80 -17.57 6.83
C ARG A 325 -8.56 -16.86 7.37
N THR A 326 -8.76 -15.69 7.99
CA THR A 326 -7.68 -14.93 8.65
C THR A 326 -7.01 -15.78 9.71
N LYS A 327 -7.79 -16.46 10.57
CA LYS A 327 -7.25 -17.36 11.58
C LYS A 327 -6.40 -18.47 10.96
N LYS A 328 -6.90 -19.15 9.92
CA LYS A 328 -6.14 -20.20 9.20
C LYS A 328 -4.84 -19.65 8.61
N MET A 329 -4.87 -18.44 8.04
CA MET A 329 -3.70 -17.76 7.50
C MET A 329 -2.64 -17.52 8.59
N VAL A 330 -3.04 -16.97 9.73
CA VAL A 330 -2.13 -16.71 10.86
C VAL A 330 -1.57 -18.00 11.44
N GLU A 331 -2.41 -19.03 11.60
CA GLU A 331 -1.99 -20.35 12.11
C GLU A 331 -0.96 -21.00 11.18
N MET A 332 -1.24 -21.03 9.87
CA MET A 332 -0.31 -21.58 8.87
C MET A 332 1.01 -20.81 8.85
N TYR A 333 0.97 -19.47 8.88
CA TYR A 333 2.20 -18.66 8.93
C TYR A 333 3.04 -18.99 10.18
N ASN A 334 2.42 -19.00 11.35
CA ASN A 334 3.14 -19.23 12.61
C ASN A 334 3.69 -20.66 12.69
N GLU A 335 2.98 -21.66 12.16
CA GLU A 335 3.49 -23.03 12.04
C GLU A 335 4.74 -23.07 11.15
N LEU A 336 4.68 -22.44 9.97
CA LEU A 336 5.81 -22.37 9.02
C LEU A 336 7.01 -21.61 9.57
N ALA A 337 6.79 -20.54 10.34
CA ALA A 337 7.86 -19.79 10.98
C ALA A 337 8.49 -20.56 12.17
N SER A 338 7.73 -21.43 12.82
CA SER A 338 8.17 -22.13 14.04
C SER A 338 8.76 -23.52 13.79
N ASN A 339 8.43 -24.18 12.68
CA ASN A 339 8.83 -25.55 12.40
C ASN A 339 10.29 -25.71 11.88
N GLY A 340 11.02 -24.61 11.71
CA GLY A 340 12.41 -24.58 11.28
C GLY A 340 12.65 -24.90 9.80
N THR A 341 11.60 -25.11 8.99
CA THR A 341 11.73 -25.33 7.54
C THR A 341 11.78 -24.02 6.76
N SER A 342 11.21 -22.94 7.32
CA SER A 342 11.26 -21.59 6.73
C SER A 342 12.40 -20.80 7.35
N ALA A 343 13.61 -20.95 6.79
CA ALA A 343 14.77 -20.19 7.24
C ALA A 343 14.47 -18.69 7.26
N ASN A 344 14.87 -18.01 8.35
CA ASN A 344 14.76 -16.57 8.54
C ASN A 344 13.33 -15.99 8.69
N MET A 345 12.28 -16.81 8.69
CA MET A 345 10.94 -16.34 9.08
C MET A 345 10.84 -16.19 10.60
N SER A 346 10.11 -15.19 11.06
CA SER A 346 9.82 -14.94 12.48
C SER A 346 8.32 -15.10 12.74
N PRO A 347 7.90 -15.80 13.81
CA PRO A 347 6.48 -15.92 14.14
C PRO A 347 5.89 -14.53 14.44
N LEU A 348 4.59 -14.36 14.18
CA LEU A 348 3.88 -13.15 14.57
C LEU A 348 3.81 -13.11 16.11
N PRO A 349 4.11 -11.95 16.73
CA PRO A 349 3.94 -11.79 18.17
C PRO A 349 2.46 -11.95 18.57
N SER A 350 2.19 -12.43 19.78
CA SER A 350 0.80 -12.45 20.26
C SER A 350 0.27 -11.02 20.43
N ILE A 351 -1.05 -10.85 20.27
CA ILE A 351 -1.71 -9.56 20.46
C ILE A 351 -1.42 -9.00 21.86
N ASP A 352 -1.46 -9.82 22.91
CA ASP A 352 -1.15 -9.39 24.27
C ASP A 352 0.30 -8.88 24.42
N THR A 353 1.25 -9.53 23.74
CA THR A 353 2.66 -9.09 23.74
C THR A 353 2.81 -7.76 23.03
N LEU A 354 2.16 -7.59 21.86
CA LEU A 354 2.15 -6.32 21.12
C LEU A 354 1.51 -5.20 21.95
N THR A 355 0.32 -5.43 22.49
CA THR A 355 -0.42 -4.45 23.28
C THR A 355 0.35 -4.03 24.53
N SER A 356 1.05 -4.97 25.18
CA SER A 356 1.87 -4.66 26.37
C SER A 356 3.16 -3.91 26.03
N ALA A 357 3.70 -4.09 24.83
CA ALA A 357 4.92 -3.43 24.38
C ALA A 357 4.67 -2.02 23.83
N ASN A 358 3.47 -1.77 23.32
CA ASN A 358 3.08 -0.49 22.76
C ASN A 358 2.68 0.54 23.83
N PRO A 359 2.85 1.84 23.55
CA PRO A 359 2.40 2.90 24.44
C PRO A 359 0.87 2.89 24.57
N LYS A 360 0.37 3.42 25.68
CA LYS A 360 -1.08 3.55 25.86
C LYS A 360 -1.64 4.58 24.89
N CYS A 361 -2.91 4.44 24.55
CA CYS A 361 -3.55 5.30 23.55
C CYS A 361 -3.62 6.77 23.95
N GLU A 362 -3.82 7.07 25.24
CA GLU A 362 -3.86 8.45 25.73
C GLU A 362 -2.53 9.19 25.63
N GLU A 363 -1.42 8.47 25.47
CA GLU A 363 -0.09 9.07 25.37
C GLU A 363 0.18 9.66 23.98
N ASN A 364 -0.55 9.16 22.98
CA ASN A 364 -0.37 9.47 21.56
C ASN A 364 -1.60 10.16 20.93
N SER A 365 -2.76 10.13 21.59
CA SER A 365 -4.01 10.65 21.02
C SER A 365 -4.77 11.56 21.98
N PRO A 366 -5.07 12.82 21.58
CA PRO A 366 -5.91 13.72 22.38
C PRO A 366 -7.34 13.20 22.52
N LYS A 367 -7.85 12.51 21.49
CA LYS A 367 -9.18 11.88 21.50
C LYS A 367 -9.26 10.75 22.54
N CYS A 368 -8.19 9.97 22.68
CA CYS A 368 -8.12 8.95 23.72
C CYS A 368 -7.85 9.51 25.11
N ALA A 369 -7.07 10.58 25.21
CA ALA A 369 -6.82 11.26 26.47
C ALA A 369 -8.08 11.92 27.06
N SER A 370 -9.05 12.28 26.22
CA SER A 370 -10.32 12.89 26.62
C SER A 370 -11.50 11.92 26.68
N ALA A 371 -11.31 10.65 26.27
CA ALA A 371 -12.37 9.66 26.23
C ALA A 371 -12.82 9.24 27.64
N SER A 372 -14.12 9.36 27.94
CA SER A 372 -14.68 9.05 29.27
C SER A 372 -14.50 7.60 29.70
N ASN A 373 -14.52 6.67 28.73
CA ASN A 373 -14.33 5.24 28.95
C ASN A 373 -12.91 4.78 28.59
N GLY A 374 -12.02 5.71 28.23
CA GLY A 374 -10.70 5.41 27.75
C GLY A 374 -10.65 4.85 26.33
N CYS A 375 -9.46 4.41 25.96
CA CYS A 375 -9.18 3.72 24.70
C CYS A 375 -8.46 2.40 24.97
N ALA A 376 -8.44 1.54 23.95
CA ALA A 376 -7.63 0.32 23.94
C ALA A 376 -7.00 0.09 22.57
N ARG A 377 -5.82 -0.53 22.57
CA ARG A 377 -5.23 -1.15 21.38
C ARG A 377 -5.71 -2.59 21.28
N SER A 378 -6.02 -3.02 20.07
CA SER A 378 -6.34 -4.41 19.79
C SER A 378 -5.84 -4.82 18.42
N LEU A 379 -5.95 -6.12 18.11
CA LEU A 379 -5.58 -6.71 16.83
C LEU A 379 -4.09 -6.56 16.49
N TYR A 380 -3.65 -7.12 15.37
CA TYR A 380 -2.25 -7.04 14.95
C TYR A 380 -1.81 -5.62 14.58
N SER A 381 -2.72 -4.81 14.05
CA SER A 381 -2.43 -3.43 13.66
C SER A 381 -2.24 -2.46 14.83
N GLN A 382 -2.71 -2.83 16.03
CA GLN A 382 -2.54 -2.07 17.27
C GLN A 382 -3.15 -0.65 17.21
N ILE A 383 -4.22 -0.51 16.41
CA ILE A 383 -5.02 0.71 16.33
C ILE A 383 -5.68 1.02 17.67
N CYS A 384 -5.62 2.28 18.08
CA CYS A 384 -6.39 2.78 19.21
C CYS A 384 -7.87 2.93 18.86
N MET A 385 -8.74 2.43 19.72
CA MET A 385 -10.19 2.62 19.59
C MET A 385 -10.77 3.18 20.89
N VAL A 386 -11.65 4.17 20.74
CA VAL A 386 -12.44 4.72 21.85
C VAL A 386 -13.45 3.68 22.31
N CYS A 387 -13.50 3.42 23.60
CA CYS A 387 -14.32 2.35 24.13
C CYS A 387 -15.76 2.77 24.43
N SER A 388 -16.71 1.90 24.13
CA SER A 388 -18.12 2.10 24.47
C SER A 388 -18.41 1.90 25.96
N SER A 389 -17.58 1.12 26.66
CA SER A 389 -17.58 0.94 28.12
C SER A 389 -16.15 0.87 28.65
N SER A 390 -15.97 1.04 29.95
CA SER A 390 -14.65 1.00 30.60
C SER A 390 -14.07 -0.42 30.72
N ASP A 391 -14.78 -1.45 30.26
CA ASP A 391 -14.35 -2.84 30.40
C ASP A 391 -13.21 -3.12 29.42
N ASN A 392 -12.00 -3.32 29.96
CA ASN A 392 -10.73 -3.52 29.24
C ASN A 392 -10.13 -2.26 28.58
N CYS A 393 -10.54 -1.07 28.99
CA CYS A 393 -10.02 0.18 28.45
C CYS A 393 -9.39 1.04 29.52
N GLU A 394 -8.34 1.76 29.12
CA GLU A 394 -7.57 2.58 30.04
C GLU A 394 -8.01 4.04 29.91
N VAL A 395 -8.55 4.58 31.01
CA VAL A 395 -8.89 6.00 31.12
C VAL A 395 -7.62 6.77 31.39
N ALA A 396 -7.47 7.89 30.68
CA ALA A 396 -6.28 8.73 30.77
C ALA A 396 -6.00 9.19 32.21
N SER A 397 -4.72 9.10 32.58
CA SER A 397 -4.22 9.55 33.90
C SER A 397 -3.63 10.96 33.87
N SER A 398 -3.44 11.54 32.69
CA SER A 398 -2.86 12.87 32.48
C SER A 398 -3.47 13.56 31.26
N ALA A 399 -3.39 14.89 31.22
CA ALA A 399 -3.84 15.67 30.09
C ALA A 399 -2.87 15.53 28.91
N PHE A 400 -3.41 15.41 27.69
CA PHE A 400 -2.63 15.47 26.46
C PHE A 400 -2.13 16.91 26.24
N PRO A 401 -0.89 17.12 25.77
CA PRO A 401 -0.39 18.45 25.48
C PRO A 401 -1.19 19.11 24.35
N ASP A 402 -1.36 20.42 24.40
CA ASP A 402 -1.95 21.18 23.30
C ASP A 402 -0.91 21.35 22.19
N LEU A 403 -1.15 20.69 21.05
CA LEU A 403 -0.27 20.74 19.89
C LEU A 403 -0.72 21.86 18.95
N THR A 404 0.25 22.43 18.23
CA THR A 404 0.08 23.50 17.26
C THR A 404 0.45 23.02 15.86
N LEU A 405 -0.21 23.59 14.87
CA LEU A 405 0.04 23.36 13.44
C LEU A 405 1.26 24.19 12.96
N PRO A 406 1.89 23.81 11.84
CA PRO A 406 3.02 24.54 11.30
C PRO A 406 2.63 25.97 10.93
N SER A 407 3.58 26.88 11.12
CA SER A 407 3.43 28.28 10.76
C SER A 407 3.84 28.50 9.30
N ASN A 408 3.02 28.13 8.30
CA ASN A 408 3.00 28.66 6.90
C ASN A 408 2.05 27.84 5.97
N SER A 409 1.47 28.33 4.86
CA SER A 409 2.05 29.24 3.85
C SER A 409 1.02 30.13 3.07
N SER A 410 1.43 31.37 2.77
CA SER A 410 0.77 32.39 1.92
C SER A 410 -0.67 32.86 2.22
N SER A 411 -0.79 33.93 2.99
CA SER A 411 -1.71 35.03 2.64
C SER A 411 -0.93 36.34 2.47
N SER A 412 -0.33 36.48 1.29
CA SER A 412 -0.07 37.81 0.75
C SER A 412 -1.39 38.41 0.26
N SER A 413 -2.15 39.04 1.16
CA SER A 413 -3.02 40.18 0.80
C SER A 413 -3.69 40.78 2.04
N SER A 414 -3.14 41.94 2.43
CA SER A 414 -3.82 43.16 2.88
C SER A 414 -4.72 43.14 4.12
N GLU A 415 -4.24 43.91 5.10
CA GLU A 415 -5.02 44.73 6.02
C GLU A 415 -6.32 45.24 5.38
N ASP A 416 -7.46 44.93 6.00
CA ASP A 416 -8.43 45.96 6.41
C ASP A 416 -9.43 45.35 7.40
N GLY A 417 -9.63 46.07 8.51
CA GLY A 417 -10.36 45.58 9.67
C GLY A 417 -11.88 45.73 9.58
N SER A 418 -12.57 44.99 10.46
CA SER A 418 -13.59 45.55 11.36
C SER A 418 -14.13 44.47 12.29
N SER A 419 -14.15 44.81 13.57
CA SER A 419 -14.95 44.23 14.64
C SER A 419 -16.44 44.16 14.27
N ASP A 420 -17.15 43.08 14.61
CA ASP A 420 -18.10 43.11 15.73
C ASP A 420 -18.69 41.73 16.09
N SER A 421 -19.15 41.69 17.34
CA SER A 421 -19.79 40.63 18.11
C SER A 421 -21.17 40.17 17.61
N SER A 422 -21.53 38.90 17.88
CA SER A 422 -22.77 38.45 18.57
C SER A 422 -23.24 37.04 18.14
N THR A 423 -23.70 36.31 19.15
CA THR A 423 -24.42 35.04 19.19
C THR A 423 -25.62 34.92 18.23
N ASP A 424 -25.84 33.75 17.62
CA ASP A 424 -27.02 32.92 17.90
C ASP A 424 -26.99 31.53 17.25
N ALA A 425 -27.67 30.61 17.93
CA ALA A 425 -27.84 29.20 17.59
C ALA A 425 -28.74 28.98 16.37
N GLY A 426 -28.40 27.96 15.57
CA GLY A 426 -29.21 27.49 14.45
C GLY A 426 -28.91 26.02 14.15
N ASP A 427 -29.78 25.16 14.65
CA ASP A 427 -29.91 23.74 14.35
C ASP A 427 -30.12 23.50 12.84
N SER A 428 -29.27 22.69 12.22
CA SER A 428 -29.63 21.96 11.01
C SER A 428 -28.90 20.63 10.94
N SER A 429 -29.67 19.58 11.17
CA SER A 429 -29.34 18.19 10.85
C SER A 429 -29.10 18.04 9.35
N THR A 430 -27.95 17.50 8.96
CA THR A 430 -27.72 16.95 7.61
C THR A 430 -26.92 15.66 7.70
N ASP A 431 -27.55 14.60 7.19
CA ASP A 431 -27.05 13.24 7.04
C ASP A 431 -25.71 13.18 6.29
N SER A 432 -24.67 12.72 6.97
CA SER A 432 -23.42 12.30 6.34
C SER A 432 -23.61 10.92 5.72
N LYS A 433 -23.87 10.88 4.40
CA LYS A 433 -23.66 9.67 3.61
C LYS A 433 -22.17 9.35 3.59
N THR A 434 -21.80 8.24 4.22
CA THR A 434 -20.51 7.59 4.04
C THR A 434 -20.35 7.20 2.56
N GLY A 435 -19.42 7.87 1.88
CA GLY A 435 -19.00 7.52 0.53
C GLY A 435 -18.17 6.24 0.57
N SER A 436 -18.68 5.18 -0.04
CA SER A 436 -17.85 4.07 -0.49
C SER A 436 -16.93 4.59 -1.59
N ALA A 437 -15.63 4.69 -1.30
CA ALA A 437 -14.62 4.92 -2.31
C ALA A 437 -14.53 3.67 -3.19
N ASN A 438 -15.26 3.69 -4.31
CA ASN A 438 -15.00 2.77 -5.41
C ASN A 438 -13.68 3.20 -6.05
N ALA A 439 -12.66 2.35 -5.98
CA ALA A 439 -11.49 2.45 -6.83
C ALA A 439 -11.96 2.45 -8.30
N LEU A 440 -11.68 3.55 -9.01
CA LEU A 440 -12.06 3.74 -10.40
C LEU A 440 -11.21 2.82 -11.29
N SER A 441 -11.87 1.85 -11.92
CA SER A 441 -11.36 1.18 -13.11
C SER A 441 -11.60 2.07 -14.33
N ASP A 442 -10.52 2.48 -14.99
CA ASP A 442 -10.57 2.98 -16.35
C ASP A 442 -10.96 1.84 -17.30
N ASP A 443 -12.13 1.95 -17.93
CA ASP A 443 -12.24 1.63 -19.36
C ASP A 443 -13.45 2.30 -20.00
N SER A 444 -13.18 2.93 -21.15
CA SER A 444 -14.14 3.70 -21.92
C SER A 444 -15.01 2.82 -22.84
N ASN A 445 -16.25 3.30 -23.01
CA ASN A 445 -17.11 3.15 -24.18
C ASN A 445 -18.08 1.95 -24.21
N SER A 446 -19.28 2.16 -23.65
CA SER A 446 -20.50 1.55 -24.19
C SER A 446 -21.64 2.56 -24.24
N LYS A 447 -22.08 2.89 -25.47
CA LYS A 447 -23.39 3.47 -25.73
C LYS A 447 -24.33 2.32 -26.09
N THR A 448 -25.32 2.05 -25.24
CA THR A 448 -26.65 1.65 -25.73
C THR A 448 -27.76 1.97 -24.74
N SER A 449 -28.76 2.68 -25.26
CA SER A 449 -30.02 3.10 -24.69
C SER A 449 -31.08 1.98 -24.68
N SER A 450 -32.01 2.00 -23.71
CA SER A 450 -33.45 1.63 -23.77
C SER A 450 -34.00 1.62 -22.33
N SER A 451 -35.20 2.08 -21.94
CA SER A 451 -36.40 2.52 -22.64
C SER A 451 -37.35 3.20 -21.62
N ARG A 452 -38.07 4.24 -22.05
CA ARG A 452 -39.41 4.57 -21.51
C ARG A 452 -40.30 5.06 -22.65
N SER A 453 -41.46 4.43 -22.69
CA SER A 453 -42.62 4.59 -23.55
C SER A 453 -43.16 6.02 -23.69
N SER A 454 -43.52 6.45 -24.89
CA SER A 454 -44.93 6.59 -25.32
C SER A 454 -45.09 7.36 -26.66
N SER A 455 -46.01 6.83 -27.47
CA SER A 455 -46.88 7.49 -28.45
C SER A 455 -46.37 8.07 -29.80
N SER A 456 -47.02 7.54 -30.84
CA SER A 456 -47.55 8.22 -32.04
C SER A 456 -46.74 8.27 -33.35
N SER A 457 -47.10 7.32 -34.22
CA SER A 457 -47.55 7.47 -35.62
C SER A 457 -46.60 7.95 -36.76
N SER A 458 -46.74 7.17 -37.85
CA SER A 458 -46.61 7.48 -39.30
C SER A 458 -45.24 7.43 -40.00
N SER A 459 -45.01 6.29 -40.68
CA SER A 459 -44.66 6.13 -42.12
C SER A 459 -43.70 7.14 -42.79
N ALA A 460 -42.55 6.64 -43.27
CA ALA A 460 -42.22 6.47 -44.70
C ALA A 460 -40.72 6.17 -44.91
N ALA A 461 -40.42 5.46 -45.99
CA ALA A 461 -39.13 4.91 -46.36
C ALA A 461 -38.11 5.96 -46.85
N SER A 462 -36.81 5.67 -46.70
CA SER A 462 -35.83 5.45 -47.79
C SER A 462 -34.39 5.87 -47.45
N THR A 463 -33.46 5.09 -47.98
CA THR A 463 -32.09 5.46 -48.44
C THR A 463 -30.93 5.60 -47.44
N THR A 464 -30.14 4.52 -47.40
CA THR A 464 -28.68 4.44 -47.54
C THR A 464 -27.88 5.75 -47.61
N LYS A 465 -26.91 5.91 -46.70
CA LYS A 465 -25.56 6.42 -47.01
C LYS A 465 -24.50 5.74 -46.13
N VAL A 466 -23.51 5.21 -46.82
CA VAL A 466 -22.23 4.69 -46.32
C VAL A 466 -21.35 5.87 -45.92
N SER A 467 -20.64 5.77 -44.79
CA SER A 467 -19.40 6.52 -44.57
C SER A 467 -18.39 5.64 -43.85
N ALA A 468 -17.29 5.37 -44.55
CA ALA A 468 -16.10 4.73 -44.03
C ALA A 468 -15.34 5.73 -43.14
N VAL A 469 -14.85 5.28 -41.98
CA VAL A 469 -13.79 5.96 -41.25
C VAL A 469 -12.71 4.94 -40.95
N ALA A 470 -11.51 5.28 -41.40
CA ALA A 470 -10.29 4.49 -41.33
C ALA A 470 -9.78 4.37 -39.89
N ALA A 471 -9.32 3.19 -39.55
CA ALA A 471 -8.61 2.89 -38.31
C ALA A 471 -7.17 3.41 -38.40
N PHE A 472 -6.73 4.19 -37.41
CA PHE A 472 -5.33 4.39 -37.09
C PHE A 472 -5.02 3.61 -35.82
N ALA A 473 -4.22 2.56 -35.97
CA ALA A 473 -3.65 1.80 -34.88
C ALA A 473 -2.39 2.51 -34.37
N ALA A 474 -2.36 2.88 -33.09
CA ALA A 474 -1.16 3.29 -32.38
C ALA A 474 -0.73 2.12 -31.48
N LEU A 475 0.40 1.49 -31.84
CA LEU A 475 1.12 0.54 -31.03
C LEU A 475 1.87 1.32 -29.93
N VAL A 476 1.50 1.10 -28.66
CA VAL A 476 2.35 1.45 -27.51
C VAL A 476 2.92 0.15 -26.96
N VAL A 477 4.23 0.02 -27.08
CA VAL A 477 5.02 -1.07 -26.50
C VAL A 477 5.36 -0.67 -25.06
N SER A 478 4.79 -1.38 -24.09
CA SER A 478 5.20 -1.31 -22.68
C SER A 478 6.66 -1.71 -22.53
N SER A 479 7.45 -0.85 -21.89
CA SER A 479 8.75 -1.21 -21.35
C SER A 479 8.60 -1.37 -19.84
N LEU A 480 8.65 -2.62 -19.39
CA LEU A 480 8.82 -3.01 -18.00
C LEU A 480 10.32 -2.94 -17.68
N LEU A 481 10.69 -2.07 -16.73
CA LEU A 481 11.86 -2.18 -15.87
C LEU A 481 11.48 -1.64 -14.49
#